data_AF-A0A2H5Z7F4-F1
#
_entry.id   AF-A0A2H5Z7F4-F1
#
_cell.length_a   1.000
_cell.length_b   1.000
_cell.length_c   1.000
_cell.angle_alpha   90.00
_cell.angle_beta   90.00
_cell.angle_gamma   90.00
#
_symmetry.space_group_name_H-M   'P 1'
#
loop_
_entity.id
_entity.type
_entity.pdbx_description
1 polymer ?
#
loop_
_entity_poly.entity_id
_entity_poly.type
_entity_poly.pdbx_seq_one_letter_code
_entity_poly.pdbx_strand_id
1 'polypeptide(L)'
;MAEAPLPVGKLPAELLAAFLGRLPRDPSVVVGPGIGRDAAVVRAGSELLVLKSDPITFATDAIGWYALNVNANDVACLGATPRWFLASVLLPEGATPSLAQRILDDLAHAAQHLGVTLVGGHTEITAGLDRPIVAGTMVGLLSEDQLLTPERAHPGDAVLLVRGIAIEGTALLARECAETLSRILDPELVSRCQRFLFEPGISVVAAAQLLQRTLGPALRYLHDPTEGGLATGLHEVAIACGTGLVVEERAIFVYPETRTLCAALGLDPLGLIASGALLAVVTPDSSALALETLRQAGIPATQLGWLDPDPSRRVVVSTEGERPLPTFAVDEVARLFASGGCS
;
A
#
# COMPACT_ATOMS: atom_id res chain seq x y z
N MET A 1 -30.11 -10.04 0.18
CA MET A 1 -29.67 -8.65 0.42
C MET A 1 -30.60 -7.75 -0.38
N ALA A 2 -30.98 -6.57 0.13
CA ALA A 2 -31.74 -5.62 -0.66
C ALA A 2 -30.94 -5.22 -1.92
N GLU A 3 -31.60 -5.06 -3.07
CA GLU A 3 -31.01 -4.58 -4.34
C GLU A 3 -30.70 -3.08 -4.28
N ALA A 4 -30.03 -2.62 -3.22
CA ALA A 4 -29.53 -1.27 -3.14
C ALA A 4 -28.21 -1.16 -3.93
N PRO A 5 -27.98 -0.07 -4.67
CA PRO A 5 -26.68 0.21 -5.27
C PRO A 5 -25.57 0.23 -4.21
N LEU A 6 -24.41 -0.32 -4.56
CA LEU A 6 -23.23 -0.29 -3.68
C LEU A 6 -22.56 1.09 -3.76
N PRO A 7 -22.00 1.60 -2.65
CA PRO A 7 -21.26 2.86 -2.65
C PRO A 7 -19.95 2.74 -3.45
N VAL A 8 -19.39 3.88 -3.85
CA VAL A 8 -18.05 3.96 -4.46
C VAL A 8 -16.99 3.56 -3.42
N GLY A 9 -16.00 2.76 -3.84
CA GLY A 9 -14.89 2.28 -2.99
C GLY A 9 -14.76 0.75 -3.05
N LYS A 10 -14.12 0.16 -2.03
CA LYS A 10 -13.99 -1.29 -1.88
C LYS A 10 -15.36 -1.97 -1.76
N LEU A 11 -15.48 -3.17 -2.32
CA LEU A 11 -16.66 -4.03 -2.12
C LEU A 11 -16.79 -4.35 -0.61
N PRO A 12 -18.00 -4.29 0.00
CA PRO A 12 -18.16 -4.62 1.41
C PRO A 12 -17.56 -5.98 1.75
N ALA A 13 -16.79 -6.05 2.84
CA ALA A 13 -15.97 -7.22 3.17
C ALA A 13 -16.81 -8.49 3.36
N GLU A 14 -18.00 -8.39 3.96
CA GLU A 14 -18.90 -9.54 4.13
C GLU A 14 -19.41 -10.08 2.79
N LEU A 15 -19.70 -9.17 1.84
CA LEU A 15 -20.15 -9.54 0.50
C LEU A 15 -19.02 -10.21 -0.29
N LEU A 16 -17.81 -9.63 -0.25
CA LEU A 16 -16.64 -10.21 -0.88
C LEU A 16 -16.34 -11.62 -0.32
N ALA A 17 -16.33 -11.77 1.01
CA ALA A 17 -16.10 -13.06 1.67
C ALA A 17 -17.13 -14.12 1.23
N ALA A 18 -18.41 -13.74 1.11
CA ALA A 18 -19.46 -14.64 0.65
C ALA A 18 -19.25 -15.11 -0.80
N PHE A 19 -18.72 -14.26 -1.69
CA PHE A 19 -18.39 -14.67 -3.06
C PHE A 19 -17.15 -15.56 -3.12
N LEU A 20 -16.07 -15.16 -2.44
CA LEU A 20 -14.82 -15.91 -2.43
C LEU A 20 -14.98 -17.30 -1.82
N GLY A 21 -15.80 -17.44 -0.78
CA GLY A 21 -16.08 -18.73 -0.12
C GLY A 21 -16.76 -19.78 -1.01
N ARG A 22 -17.27 -19.40 -2.19
CA ARG A 22 -17.94 -20.30 -3.15
C ARG A 22 -17.04 -20.74 -4.30
N LEU A 23 -15.83 -20.20 -4.39
CA LEU A 23 -14.89 -20.56 -5.46
C LEU A 23 -14.30 -21.96 -5.23
N PRO A 24 -14.05 -22.73 -6.30
CA PRO A 24 -13.36 -24.01 -6.18
C PRO A 24 -11.93 -23.79 -5.69
N ARG A 25 -11.38 -24.79 -4.98
CA ARG A 25 -9.99 -24.79 -4.54
C ARG A 25 -9.12 -25.55 -5.52
N ASP A 26 -7.99 -24.97 -5.88
CA ASP A 26 -6.94 -25.63 -6.65
C ASP A 26 -5.80 -26.05 -5.69
N PRO A 27 -5.35 -27.32 -5.68
CA PRO A 27 -4.29 -27.79 -4.79
C PRO A 27 -2.94 -27.10 -4.96
N SER A 28 -2.69 -26.46 -6.11
CA SER A 28 -1.47 -25.69 -6.36
C SER A 28 -1.47 -24.32 -5.67
N VAL A 29 -2.62 -23.84 -5.21
CA VAL A 29 -2.76 -22.54 -4.54
C VAL A 29 -2.36 -22.68 -3.07
N VAL A 30 -1.21 -22.12 -2.71
CA VAL A 30 -0.67 -22.09 -1.34
C VAL A 30 -1.35 -20.99 -0.52
N VAL A 31 -1.47 -19.79 -1.11
CA VAL A 31 -2.22 -18.67 -0.54
C VAL A 31 -3.30 -18.27 -1.54
N GLY A 32 -4.55 -18.59 -1.21
CA GLY A 32 -5.72 -18.24 -2.02
C GLY A 32 -6.36 -16.91 -1.62
N PRO A 33 -7.39 -16.48 -2.35
CA PRO A 33 -8.07 -15.22 -2.09
C PRO A 33 -8.75 -15.22 -0.72
N GLY A 34 -8.79 -14.06 -0.08
CA GLY A 34 -9.42 -13.86 1.22
C GLY A 34 -9.43 -12.38 1.61
N ILE A 35 -10.19 -12.05 2.65
CA ILE A 35 -10.18 -10.70 3.21
C ILE A 35 -8.80 -10.43 3.83
N GLY A 36 -8.20 -9.28 3.50
CA GLY A 36 -6.85 -8.91 3.96
C GLY A 36 -5.73 -9.78 3.36
N ARG A 37 -5.97 -10.44 2.21
CA ARG A 37 -4.94 -11.15 1.46
C ARG A 37 -4.65 -10.41 0.17
N ASP A 38 -3.54 -9.70 0.14
CA ASP A 38 -3.27 -8.75 -0.93
C ASP A 38 -2.83 -9.42 -2.24
N ALA A 39 -2.24 -10.62 -2.17
CA ALA A 39 -1.80 -11.38 -3.34
C ALA A 39 -1.97 -12.90 -3.14
N ALA A 40 -1.98 -13.63 -4.26
CA ALA A 40 -2.07 -15.09 -4.27
C ALA A 40 -0.69 -15.72 -4.43
N VAL A 41 -0.51 -16.92 -3.87
CA VAL A 41 0.72 -17.72 -4.03
C VAL A 41 0.36 -19.06 -4.65
N VAL A 42 0.97 -19.37 -5.78
CA VAL A 42 0.73 -20.60 -6.55
C VAL A 42 2.04 -21.36 -6.71
N ARG A 43 1.98 -22.68 -6.54
CA ARG A 43 3.11 -23.57 -6.77
C ARG A 43 3.19 -23.95 -8.25
N ALA A 44 4.29 -23.58 -8.89
CA ALA A 44 4.60 -23.92 -10.27
C ALA A 44 5.85 -24.81 -10.31
N GLY A 45 5.65 -26.13 -10.23
CA GLY A 45 6.75 -27.08 -10.08
C GLY A 45 7.46 -26.92 -8.73
N SER A 46 8.75 -26.60 -8.75
CA SER A 46 9.55 -26.37 -7.53
C SER A 46 9.55 -24.92 -7.03
N GLU A 47 8.99 -23.99 -7.81
CA GLU A 47 8.98 -22.56 -7.46
C GLU A 47 7.59 -22.13 -6.96
N LEU A 48 7.56 -21.09 -6.12
CA LEU A 48 6.34 -20.37 -5.80
C LEU A 48 6.28 -19.09 -6.62
N LEU A 49 5.14 -18.88 -7.27
CA LEU A 49 4.79 -17.64 -7.94
C LEU A 49 3.86 -16.84 -7.06
N VAL A 50 4.18 -15.57 -6.88
CA VAL A 50 3.29 -14.60 -6.23
C VAL A 50 2.59 -13.79 -7.31
N LEU A 51 1.27 -13.75 -7.27
CA LEU A 51 0.40 -13.13 -8.28
C LEU A 51 -0.44 -12.05 -7.62
N LYS A 52 -0.25 -10.80 -8.06
CA LYS A 52 -1.06 -9.65 -7.66
C LYS A 52 -1.70 -9.02 -8.89
N SER A 53 -2.94 -8.54 -8.75
CA SER A 53 -3.52 -7.59 -9.69
C SER A 53 -4.19 -6.45 -8.94
N ASP A 54 -3.88 -5.22 -9.34
CA ASP A 54 -4.45 -4.00 -8.78
C ASP A 54 -4.63 -2.92 -9.86
N PRO A 55 -5.83 -2.32 -9.98
CA PRO A 55 -6.04 -1.16 -10.82
C PRO A 55 -5.74 0.17 -10.12
N ILE A 56 -5.17 1.12 -10.86
CA ILE A 56 -5.09 2.51 -10.42
C ILE A 56 -6.27 3.29 -11.02
N THR A 57 -7.05 3.91 -10.16
CA THR A 57 -8.30 4.61 -10.52
C THR A 57 -8.37 6.06 -10.01
N PHE A 58 -7.61 6.42 -8.98
CA PHE A 58 -7.58 7.77 -8.44
C PHE A 58 -6.57 8.70 -9.12
N ALA A 59 -5.36 8.21 -9.40
CA ALA A 59 -4.30 8.99 -10.03
C ALA A 59 -4.54 9.12 -11.54
N THR A 60 -4.51 10.34 -12.05
CA THR A 60 -4.55 10.62 -13.50
C THR A 60 -3.18 10.97 -14.05
N ASP A 61 -2.33 11.56 -13.22
CA ASP A 61 -0.92 11.85 -13.55
C ASP A 61 0.02 10.76 -13.01
N ALA A 62 1.07 10.43 -13.78
CA ALA A 62 2.03 9.38 -13.46
C ALA A 62 1.39 7.99 -13.19
N ILE A 63 0.19 7.71 -13.71
CA ILE A 63 -0.61 6.51 -13.42
C ILE A 63 0.15 5.19 -13.68
N GLY A 64 1.05 5.17 -14.67
CA GLY A 64 1.91 4.01 -14.94
C GLY A 64 2.91 3.73 -13.81
N TRP A 65 3.45 4.77 -13.18
CA TRP A 65 4.35 4.67 -12.04
C TRP A 65 3.63 4.10 -10.82
N TYR A 66 2.42 4.61 -10.54
CA TYR A 66 1.55 4.07 -9.50
C TYR A 66 1.26 2.58 -9.74
N ALA A 67 0.80 2.23 -10.94
CA ALA A 67 0.35 0.87 -11.24
C ALA A 67 1.44 -0.17 -11.01
N LEU A 68 2.67 0.13 -11.43
CA LEU A 68 3.77 -0.80 -11.27
C LEU A 68 4.23 -0.89 -9.81
N ASN A 69 4.38 0.26 -9.12
CA ASN A 69 4.89 0.27 -7.74
C ASN A 69 3.90 -0.36 -6.75
N VAL A 70 2.60 -0.02 -6.83
CA VAL A 70 1.57 -0.58 -5.93
C VAL A 70 1.52 -2.10 -6.08
N ASN A 71 1.44 -2.62 -7.31
CA ASN A 71 1.46 -4.06 -7.53
C ASN A 71 2.78 -4.73 -7.09
N ALA A 72 3.92 -4.04 -7.22
CA ALA A 72 5.22 -4.56 -6.76
C ALA A 72 5.31 -4.62 -5.24
N ASN A 73 4.72 -3.65 -4.53
CA ASN A 73 4.72 -3.58 -3.08
C ASN A 73 4.01 -4.79 -2.47
N ASP A 74 2.82 -5.12 -2.95
CA ASP A 74 2.07 -6.29 -2.46
C ASP A 74 2.83 -7.61 -2.63
N VAL A 75 3.50 -7.76 -3.78
CA VAL A 75 4.34 -8.93 -4.04
C VAL A 75 5.52 -8.96 -3.06
N ALA A 76 6.14 -7.82 -2.80
CA ALA A 76 7.25 -7.71 -1.85
C ALA A 76 6.81 -7.96 -0.39
N CYS A 77 5.58 -7.61 -0.02
CA CYS A 77 5.02 -7.88 1.31
C CYS A 77 4.84 -9.38 1.61
N LEU A 78 4.73 -10.23 0.59
CA LEU A 78 4.78 -11.69 0.75
C LEU A 78 6.21 -12.26 0.81
N GLY A 79 7.23 -11.39 0.77
CA GLY A 79 8.65 -11.75 0.76
C GLY A 79 9.19 -12.06 -0.64
N ALA A 80 8.37 -11.92 -1.68
CA ALA A 80 8.74 -12.28 -3.05
C ALA A 80 9.52 -11.16 -3.74
N THR A 81 10.29 -11.55 -4.76
CA THR A 81 10.94 -10.60 -5.66
C THR A 81 10.02 -10.34 -6.85
N PRO A 82 9.53 -9.11 -7.07
CA PRO A 82 8.78 -8.76 -8.29
C PRO A 82 9.65 -9.00 -9.54
N ARG A 83 9.09 -9.59 -10.60
CA ARG A 83 9.87 -9.97 -11.80
C ARG A 83 9.22 -9.54 -13.11
N TRP A 84 7.92 -9.79 -13.26
CA TRP A 84 7.22 -9.55 -14.51
C TRP A 84 5.93 -8.80 -14.27
N PHE A 85 5.63 -7.86 -15.15
CA PHE A 85 4.42 -7.05 -15.08
C PHE A 85 3.64 -7.12 -16.40
N LEU A 86 2.32 -7.18 -16.29
CA LEU A 86 1.39 -6.97 -17.39
C LEU A 86 0.52 -5.77 -17.09
N ALA A 87 0.26 -4.93 -18.10
CA ALA A 87 -0.53 -3.72 -17.95
C ALA A 87 -1.70 -3.70 -18.94
N SER A 88 -2.93 -3.64 -18.44
CA SER A 88 -4.10 -3.28 -19.24
C SER A 88 -4.36 -1.78 -19.09
N VAL A 89 -4.06 -1.03 -20.14
CA VAL A 89 -4.21 0.44 -20.20
C VAL A 89 -5.51 0.77 -20.93
N LEU A 90 -6.50 1.23 -20.18
CA LEU A 90 -7.79 1.67 -20.70
C LEU A 90 -7.80 3.19 -20.77
N LEU A 91 -7.96 3.73 -21.97
CA LEU A 91 -7.89 5.16 -22.25
C LEU A 91 -9.29 5.71 -22.58
N PRO A 92 -9.63 6.92 -22.14
CA PRO A 92 -10.93 7.52 -22.45
C PRO A 92 -11.06 7.89 -23.94
N GLU A 93 -12.28 8.11 -24.40
CA GLU A 93 -12.54 8.66 -25.74
C GLU A 93 -11.82 10.01 -25.92
N GLY A 94 -11.21 10.21 -27.08
CA GLY A 94 -10.42 11.41 -27.36
C GLY A 94 -9.01 11.42 -26.75
N ALA A 95 -8.57 10.32 -26.11
CA ALA A 95 -7.19 10.18 -25.66
C ALA A 95 -6.20 10.43 -26.81
N THR A 96 -5.16 11.22 -26.51
CA THR A 96 -4.13 11.58 -27.49
C THR A 96 -2.99 10.57 -27.49
N PRO A 97 -2.24 10.45 -28.61
CA PRO A 97 -1.02 9.66 -28.63
C PRO A 97 -0.01 10.08 -27.54
N SER A 98 0.03 11.37 -27.19
CA SER A 98 0.94 11.85 -26.14
C SER A 98 0.52 11.40 -24.75
N LEU A 99 -0.77 11.26 -24.46
CA LEU A 99 -1.24 10.68 -23.20
C LEU A 99 -0.85 9.20 -23.11
N ALA A 100 -1.10 8.42 -24.16
CA ALA A 100 -0.70 7.02 -24.21
C ALA A 100 0.82 6.85 -24.05
N GLN A 101 1.61 7.67 -24.74
CA GLN A 101 3.08 7.63 -24.62
C GLN A 101 3.55 7.92 -23.19
N ARG A 102 3.00 8.95 -22.52
CA ARG A 102 3.38 9.27 -21.13
C ARG A 102 3.12 8.09 -20.19
N ILE A 103 1.97 7.45 -20.30
CA ILE A 103 1.61 6.29 -19.46
C ILE A 103 2.59 5.12 -19.69
N LEU A 104 2.95 4.86 -20.95
CA LEU A 104 3.92 3.82 -21.28
C LEU A 104 5.34 4.16 -20.81
N ASP A 105 5.73 5.43 -20.88
CA ASP A 105 7.02 5.90 -20.36
C ASP A 105 7.08 5.79 -18.83
N ASP A 106 6.01 6.14 -18.13
CA ASP A 106 5.89 5.97 -16.67
C ASP A 106 6.06 4.50 -16.27
N LEU A 107 5.38 3.59 -16.99
CA LEU A 107 5.51 2.15 -16.80
C LEU A 107 6.94 1.67 -17.05
N ALA A 108 7.55 2.09 -18.16
CA ALA A 108 8.91 1.70 -18.51
C ALA A 108 9.93 2.20 -17.46
N HIS A 109 9.78 3.43 -16.99
CA HIS A 109 10.62 4.01 -15.95
C HIS A 109 10.48 3.22 -14.64
N ALA A 110 9.25 3.01 -14.16
CA ALA A 110 9.02 2.26 -12.93
C ALA A 110 9.55 0.81 -13.02
N ALA A 111 9.37 0.16 -14.18
CA ALA A 111 9.88 -1.18 -14.45
C ALA A 111 11.40 -1.22 -14.36
N GLN A 112 12.08 -0.28 -15.02
CA GLN A 112 13.53 -0.16 -14.96
C GLN A 112 14.03 0.12 -13.53
N HIS A 113 13.34 1.00 -12.79
CA HIS A 113 13.69 1.36 -11.43
C HIS A 113 13.65 0.15 -10.47
N LEU A 114 12.66 -0.73 -10.62
CA LEU A 114 12.50 -1.92 -9.77
C LEU A 114 13.15 -3.20 -10.33
N GLY A 115 13.77 -3.14 -11.52
CA GLY A 115 14.30 -4.33 -12.19
C GLY A 115 13.23 -5.31 -12.64
N VAL A 116 12.01 -4.83 -12.90
CA VAL A 116 10.87 -5.60 -13.39
C VAL A 116 10.82 -5.52 -14.91
N THR A 117 10.37 -6.59 -15.57
CA THR A 117 10.14 -6.60 -17.02
C THR A 117 8.66 -6.47 -17.33
N LEU A 118 8.28 -5.48 -18.15
CA LEU A 118 6.95 -5.44 -18.77
C LEU A 118 6.87 -6.52 -19.86
N VAL A 119 6.10 -7.59 -19.63
CA VAL A 119 6.08 -8.78 -20.50
C VAL A 119 4.83 -8.89 -21.38
N GLY A 120 3.85 -8.03 -21.16
CA GLY A 120 2.60 -8.05 -21.93
C GLY A 120 1.59 -7.06 -21.40
N GLY A 121 0.36 -7.16 -21.91
CA GLY A 121 -0.70 -6.24 -21.54
C GLY A 121 -1.77 -6.11 -22.61
N HIS A 122 -2.59 -5.08 -22.43
CA HIS A 122 -3.63 -4.67 -23.36
C HIS A 122 -3.68 -3.15 -23.43
N THR A 123 -4.04 -2.57 -24.57
CA THR A 123 -4.27 -1.13 -24.68
C THR A 123 -5.54 -0.91 -25.50
N GLU A 124 -6.46 -0.14 -24.94
CA GLU A 124 -7.78 0.08 -25.54
C GLU A 124 -8.22 1.54 -25.37
N ILE A 125 -8.94 2.05 -26.38
CA ILE A 125 -9.75 3.27 -26.23
C ILE A 125 -11.16 2.81 -25.83
N THR A 126 -11.56 3.15 -24.60
CA THR A 126 -12.77 2.63 -23.96
C THR A 126 -13.87 3.70 -23.94
N ALA A 127 -15.04 3.36 -24.49
CA ALA A 127 -16.21 4.23 -24.47
C ALA A 127 -16.77 4.42 -23.05
N GLY A 128 -17.23 5.63 -22.73
CA GLY A 128 -17.86 5.94 -21.43
C GLY A 128 -16.89 6.04 -20.25
N LEU A 129 -15.59 6.09 -20.51
CA LEU A 129 -14.56 6.30 -19.50
C LEU A 129 -14.18 7.80 -19.44
N ASP A 130 -14.09 8.36 -18.22
CA ASP A 130 -13.79 9.79 -18.00
C ASP A 130 -12.29 10.08 -17.86
N ARG A 131 -11.50 9.08 -17.50
CA ARG A 131 -10.06 9.18 -17.21
C ARG A 131 -9.32 7.86 -17.52
N PRO A 132 -8.00 7.86 -17.72
CA PRO A 132 -7.25 6.61 -17.89
C PRO A 132 -7.38 5.68 -16.68
N ILE A 133 -7.41 4.37 -16.93
CA ILE A 133 -7.26 3.33 -15.90
C ILE A 133 -6.11 2.42 -16.33
N VAL A 134 -5.21 2.11 -15.40
CA VAL A 134 -4.18 1.09 -15.61
C VAL A 134 -4.41 -0.05 -14.64
N ALA A 135 -4.84 -1.19 -15.15
CA ALA A 135 -4.94 -2.43 -14.39
C ALA A 135 -3.65 -3.23 -14.52
N GLY A 136 -2.90 -3.31 -13.41
CA GLY A 136 -1.65 -4.06 -13.34
C GLY A 136 -1.85 -5.52 -12.98
N THR A 137 -0.94 -6.37 -13.43
CA THR A 137 -0.74 -7.71 -12.89
C THR A 137 0.76 -7.92 -12.69
N MET A 138 1.18 -8.13 -11.44
CA MET A 138 2.56 -8.42 -11.09
C MET A 138 2.74 -9.90 -10.76
N VAL A 139 3.81 -10.47 -11.30
CA VAL A 139 4.30 -11.80 -10.97
C VAL A 139 5.66 -11.68 -10.29
N GLY A 140 5.76 -12.25 -9.10
CA GLY A 140 6.99 -12.38 -8.33
C GLY A 140 7.43 -13.82 -8.17
N LEU A 141 8.71 -14.00 -7.87
CA LEU A 141 9.30 -15.29 -7.51
C LEU A 141 9.58 -15.35 -6.02
N LEU A 142 9.34 -16.52 -5.43
CA LEU A 142 9.49 -16.74 -4.01
C LEU A 142 9.96 -18.17 -3.74
N SER A 143 10.91 -18.33 -2.82
CA SER A 143 11.26 -19.63 -2.26
C SER A 143 10.34 -19.94 -1.07
N GLU A 144 10.00 -21.21 -0.85
CA GLU A 144 9.02 -21.60 0.17
C GLU A 144 9.41 -21.19 1.61
N ASP A 145 10.70 -21.20 1.92
CA ASP A 145 11.26 -20.74 3.20
C ASP A 145 11.19 -19.23 3.41
N GLN A 146 10.96 -18.47 2.34
CA GLN A 146 10.88 -17.01 2.36
C GLN A 146 9.46 -16.49 2.48
N LEU A 147 8.44 -17.36 2.31
CA LEU A 147 7.05 -16.95 2.35
C LEU A 147 6.69 -16.36 3.71
N LEU A 148 6.25 -15.09 3.68
CA LEU A 148 5.71 -14.40 4.84
C LEU A 148 4.20 -14.68 4.89
N THR A 149 3.77 -15.31 5.97
CA THR A 149 2.35 -15.51 6.27
C THR A 149 2.08 -14.98 7.67
N PRO A 150 0.88 -14.43 7.91
CA PRO A 150 0.58 -13.79 9.19
C PRO A 150 0.60 -14.78 10.37
N GLU A 151 0.45 -16.08 10.13
CA GLU A 151 0.53 -17.13 11.16
C GLU A 151 1.93 -17.26 11.79
N ARG A 152 2.95 -16.64 11.18
CA ARG A 152 4.31 -16.57 11.73
C ARG A 152 4.44 -15.53 12.84
N ALA A 153 3.49 -14.61 12.96
CA ALA A 153 3.50 -13.54 13.96
C ALA A 153 2.90 -14.01 15.29
N HIS A 154 3.42 -13.48 16.39
CA HIS A 154 3.05 -13.84 17.74
C HIS A 154 2.87 -12.61 18.63
N PRO A 155 2.04 -12.69 19.69
CA PRO A 155 2.01 -11.67 20.73
C PRO A 155 3.40 -11.35 21.27
N GLY A 156 3.69 -10.06 21.44
CA GLY A 156 4.99 -9.54 21.84
C GLY A 156 5.90 -9.14 20.67
N ASP A 157 5.68 -9.66 19.45
CA ASP A 157 6.48 -9.26 18.28
C ASP A 157 6.41 -7.73 18.08
N ALA A 158 7.55 -7.16 17.71
CA ALA A 158 7.68 -5.73 17.49
C ALA A 158 7.09 -5.35 16.14
N VAL A 159 6.36 -4.24 16.10
CA VAL A 159 5.86 -3.63 14.87
C VAL A 159 6.72 -2.41 14.56
N LEU A 160 7.34 -2.40 13.39
CA LEU A 160 8.14 -1.31 12.88
C LEU A 160 7.35 -0.52 11.84
N LEU A 161 7.50 0.79 11.87
CA LEU A 161 7.09 1.68 10.80
C LEU A 161 8.34 2.09 10.02
N VAL A 162 8.41 1.66 8.77
CA VAL A 162 9.45 2.08 7.82
C VAL A 162 8.94 3.29 7.04
N ARG A 163 9.76 4.34 7.00
CA ARG A 163 9.44 5.71 6.52
C ARG A 163 8.30 6.37 7.30
N GLY A 164 7.84 7.52 6.83
CA GLY A 164 6.64 8.19 7.36
C GLY A 164 5.39 7.75 6.62
N ILE A 165 4.24 8.08 7.22
CA ILE A 165 2.93 7.71 6.67
C ILE A 165 2.40 8.71 5.64
N ALA A 166 1.37 8.30 4.90
CA ALA A 166 0.63 9.11 3.94
C ALA A 166 1.50 9.70 2.80
N ILE A 167 2.56 8.98 2.41
CA ILE A 167 3.46 9.39 1.32
C ILE A 167 2.68 9.47 0.00
N GLU A 168 1.98 8.39 -0.36
CA GLU A 168 1.12 8.34 -1.54
C GLU A 168 0.07 9.45 -1.52
N GLY A 169 -0.74 9.56 -0.46
CA GLY A 169 -1.82 10.54 -0.39
C GLY A 169 -1.33 11.98 -0.46
N THR A 170 -0.17 12.28 0.12
CA THR A 170 0.47 13.59 -0.02
C THR A 170 0.81 13.90 -1.48
N ALA A 171 1.42 12.95 -2.19
CA ALA A 171 1.77 13.12 -3.59
C ALA A 171 0.54 13.21 -4.48
N LEU A 172 -0.42 12.31 -4.29
CA LEU A 172 -1.65 12.21 -5.06
C LEU A 172 -2.45 13.51 -4.96
N LEU A 173 -2.74 13.98 -3.75
CA LEU A 173 -3.49 15.22 -3.54
C LEU A 173 -2.75 16.44 -4.10
N ALA A 174 -1.43 16.50 -3.96
CA ALA A 174 -0.65 17.60 -4.50
C ALA A 174 -0.61 17.65 -6.04
N ARG A 175 -0.83 16.51 -6.71
CA ARG A 175 -0.89 16.40 -8.17
C ARG A 175 -2.30 16.62 -8.70
N GLU A 176 -3.28 15.94 -8.14
CA GLU A 176 -4.68 16.01 -8.59
C GLU A 176 -5.38 17.32 -8.16
N CYS A 177 -4.97 17.92 -7.05
CA CYS A 177 -5.57 19.15 -6.49
C CYS A 177 -4.60 20.34 -6.55
N ALA A 178 -3.65 20.30 -7.50
CA ALA A 178 -2.55 21.26 -7.60
C ALA A 178 -3.03 22.72 -7.69
N GLU A 179 -4.07 23.00 -8.49
CA GLU A 179 -4.61 24.36 -8.63
C GLU A 179 -5.19 24.89 -7.32
N THR A 180 -6.00 24.08 -6.65
CA THR A 180 -6.64 24.43 -5.38
C THR A 180 -5.61 24.63 -4.29
N LEU A 181 -4.65 23.70 -4.16
CA LEU A 181 -3.57 23.78 -3.19
C LEU A 181 -2.67 25.00 -3.42
N SER A 182 -2.36 25.34 -4.68
CA SER A 182 -1.53 26.51 -5.00
C SER A 182 -2.18 27.85 -4.65
N ARG A 183 -3.51 27.89 -4.41
CA ARG A 183 -4.21 29.10 -3.94
C ARG A 183 -4.15 29.26 -2.42
N ILE A 184 -3.93 28.18 -1.67
CA ILE A 184 -4.02 28.17 -0.20
C ILE A 184 -2.70 27.81 0.50
N LEU A 185 -1.72 27.27 -0.23
CA LEU A 185 -0.39 26.90 0.25
C LEU A 185 0.71 27.54 -0.60
N ASP A 186 1.92 27.56 -0.05
CA ASP A 186 3.13 27.95 -0.77
C ASP A 186 3.37 27.01 -1.98
N PRO A 187 3.51 27.54 -3.21
CA PRO A 187 3.80 26.74 -4.40
C PRO A 187 5.04 25.84 -4.26
N GLU A 188 6.06 26.28 -3.51
CA GLU A 188 7.24 25.44 -3.27
C GLU A 188 6.90 24.23 -2.41
N LEU A 189 6.04 24.40 -1.40
CA LEU A 189 5.54 23.30 -0.58
C LEU A 189 4.72 22.32 -1.42
N VAL A 190 3.83 22.81 -2.29
CA VAL A 190 3.04 21.94 -3.19
C VAL A 190 3.98 21.13 -4.09
N SER A 191 5.01 21.75 -4.65
CA SER A 191 6.02 21.06 -5.46
C SER A 191 6.78 19.98 -4.67
N ARG A 192 7.15 20.25 -3.40
CA ARG A 192 7.73 19.24 -2.52
C ARG A 192 6.77 18.08 -2.24
N CYS A 193 5.48 18.35 -2.02
CA CYS A 193 4.47 17.31 -1.87
C CYS A 193 4.33 16.45 -3.14
N GLN A 194 4.29 17.06 -4.33
CA GLN A 194 4.19 16.33 -5.61
C GLN A 194 5.36 15.35 -5.83
N ARG A 195 6.55 15.73 -5.35
CA ARG A 195 7.76 14.92 -5.41
C ARG A 195 7.71 13.68 -4.51
N PHE A 196 6.83 13.61 -3.52
CA PHE A 196 6.71 12.43 -2.62
C PHE A 196 6.49 11.12 -3.37
N LEU A 197 5.90 11.19 -4.57
CA LEU A 197 5.74 10.05 -5.47
C LEU A 197 7.05 9.32 -5.77
N PHE A 198 8.15 10.08 -5.84
CA PHE A 198 9.49 9.61 -6.17
C PHE A 198 10.45 9.69 -4.98
N GLU A 199 10.30 10.69 -4.12
CA GLU A 199 11.14 10.95 -2.94
C GLU A 199 10.30 11.47 -1.76
N PRO A 200 10.07 10.69 -0.69
CA PRO A 200 10.73 9.42 -0.36
C PRO A 200 10.33 8.23 -1.25
N GLY A 201 9.26 8.38 -2.05
CA GLY A 201 8.80 7.38 -3.01
C GLY A 201 7.78 6.41 -2.42
N ILE A 202 6.87 5.94 -3.28
CA ILE A 202 5.81 4.99 -2.91
C ILE A 202 6.25 3.52 -2.91
N SER A 203 7.47 3.21 -3.37
CA SER A 203 7.96 1.84 -3.39
C SER A 203 8.48 1.38 -2.02
N VAL A 204 8.05 0.20 -1.57
CA VAL A 204 8.55 -0.46 -0.35
C VAL A 204 9.46 -1.65 -0.65
N VAL A 205 9.59 -2.03 -1.92
CA VAL A 205 10.28 -3.25 -2.38
C VAL A 205 11.71 -3.34 -1.83
N ALA A 206 12.47 -2.24 -1.90
CA ALA A 206 13.84 -2.21 -1.42
C ALA A 206 13.94 -2.49 0.09
N ALA A 207 13.05 -1.90 0.89
CA ALA A 207 13.01 -2.10 2.34
C ALA A 207 12.58 -3.53 2.70
N ALA A 208 11.51 -4.02 2.06
CA ALA A 208 10.99 -5.36 2.24
C ALA A 208 12.06 -6.43 1.96
N GLN A 209 12.73 -6.34 0.80
CA GLN A 209 13.78 -7.28 0.42
C GLN A 209 15.01 -7.19 1.33
N LEU A 210 15.38 -5.99 1.78
CA LEU A 210 16.48 -5.80 2.71
C LEU A 210 16.19 -6.48 4.05
N LEU A 211 15.01 -6.24 4.62
CA LEU A 211 14.58 -6.88 5.86
C LEU A 211 14.52 -8.41 5.72
N GLN A 212 13.94 -8.90 4.62
CA GLN A 212 13.85 -10.34 4.35
C GLN A 212 15.24 -11.00 4.29
N ARG A 213 16.19 -10.41 3.56
CA ARG A 213 17.56 -10.95 3.45
C ARG A 213 18.33 -10.93 4.77
N THR A 214 18.14 -9.90 5.58
CA THR A 214 18.92 -9.73 6.80
C THR A 214 18.34 -10.50 7.99
N LEU A 215 17.02 -10.55 8.12
CA LEU A 215 16.35 -11.13 9.28
C LEU A 215 15.90 -12.58 9.06
N GLY A 216 15.64 -12.98 7.80
CA GLY A 216 15.16 -14.31 7.46
C GLY A 216 13.94 -14.72 8.29
N PRO A 217 14.00 -15.81 9.07
CA PRO A 217 12.90 -16.27 9.91
C PRO A 217 12.38 -15.25 10.94
N ALA A 218 13.23 -14.31 11.36
CA ALA A 218 12.87 -13.29 12.36
C ALA A 218 11.96 -12.19 11.80
N LEU A 219 11.90 -12.01 10.47
CA LEU A 219 10.84 -11.23 9.84
C LEU A 219 9.58 -12.10 9.77
N ARG A 220 8.50 -11.65 10.41
CA ARG A 220 7.27 -12.43 10.56
C ARG A 220 6.24 -12.08 9.50
N TYR A 221 6.03 -10.78 9.29
CA TYR A 221 4.99 -10.27 8.42
C TYR A 221 5.36 -8.89 7.90
N LEU A 222 4.90 -8.58 6.70
CA LEU A 222 5.05 -7.27 6.07
C LEU A 222 3.68 -6.84 5.54
N HIS A 223 3.39 -5.55 5.62
CA HIS A 223 2.16 -4.99 5.10
C HIS A 223 2.37 -3.53 4.67
N ASP A 224 1.95 -3.21 3.45
CA ASP A 224 1.93 -1.86 2.90
C ASP A 224 0.57 -1.21 3.22
N PRO A 225 0.52 -0.18 4.09
CA PRO A 225 -0.73 0.48 4.42
C PRO A 225 -1.21 1.32 3.23
N THR A 226 -2.15 0.77 2.45
CA THR A 226 -2.75 1.44 1.27
C THR A 226 -3.99 2.25 1.66
N GLU A 227 -5.15 1.95 1.07
CA GLU A 227 -6.42 2.66 1.28
C GLU A 227 -6.88 2.59 2.74
N GLY A 228 -7.22 3.75 3.32
CA GLY A 228 -7.55 3.92 4.73
C GLY A 228 -6.33 4.18 5.62
N GLY A 229 -5.15 4.31 5.03
CA GLY A 229 -3.92 4.79 5.65
C GLY A 229 -3.35 3.90 6.74
N LEU A 230 -2.50 4.49 7.60
CA LEU A 230 -1.84 3.79 8.70
C LEU A 230 -2.86 3.12 9.62
N ALA A 231 -3.96 3.80 9.95
CA ALA A 231 -4.96 3.27 10.87
C ALA A 231 -5.56 1.96 10.36
N THR A 232 -5.99 1.92 9.11
CA THR A 232 -6.56 0.72 8.49
C THR A 232 -5.51 -0.38 8.37
N GLY A 233 -4.30 -0.07 7.89
CA GLY A 233 -3.24 -1.06 7.77
C GLY A 233 -2.83 -1.69 9.11
N LEU A 234 -2.86 -0.92 10.22
CA LEU A 234 -2.64 -1.46 11.56
C LEU A 234 -3.78 -2.37 12.04
N HIS A 235 -5.04 -2.04 11.72
CA HIS A 235 -6.16 -2.94 11.96
C HIS A 235 -6.03 -4.23 11.14
N GLU A 236 -5.60 -4.14 9.89
CA GLU A 236 -5.38 -5.28 8.99
C GLU A 236 -4.25 -6.18 9.48
N VAL A 237 -3.12 -5.61 9.93
CA VAL A 237 -2.03 -6.37 10.57
C VAL A 237 -2.54 -7.14 11.80
N ALA A 238 -3.27 -6.47 12.69
CA ALA A 238 -3.83 -7.11 13.89
C ALA A 238 -4.81 -8.23 13.54
N ILE A 239 -5.69 -8.01 12.56
CA ILE A 239 -6.66 -9.02 12.08
C ILE A 239 -5.94 -10.21 11.46
N ALA A 240 -5.01 -9.95 10.54
CA ALA A 240 -4.28 -10.99 9.83
C ALA A 240 -3.50 -11.88 10.79
N CYS A 241 -2.80 -11.27 11.76
CA CYS A 241 -2.01 -11.99 12.76
C CYS A 241 -2.85 -12.65 13.87
N GLY A 242 -4.14 -12.32 13.98
CA GLY A 242 -5.00 -12.82 15.04
C GLY A 242 -4.64 -12.29 16.43
N THR A 243 -4.06 -11.09 16.50
CA THR A 243 -3.58 -10.45 17.73
C THR A 243 -4.25 -9.10 17.95
N GLY A 244 -4.04 -8.52 19.14
CA GLY A 244 -4.24 -7.10 19.36
C GLY A 244 -3.01 -6.32 18.89
N LEU A 245 -3.00 -5.03 19.18
CA LEU A 245 -1.93 -4.12 18.80
C LEU A 245 -1.85 -2.94 19.76
N VAL A 246 -0.65 -2.65 20.24
CA VAL A 246 -0.34 -1.40 20.96
C VAL A 246 0.58 -0.56 20.09
N VAL A 247 0.22 0.71 19.89
CA VAL A 247 0.97 1.69 19.09
C VAL A 247 1.42 2.83 19.97
N GLU A 248 2.69 3.20 19.92
CA GLU A 248 3.20 4.42 20.54
C GLU A 248 2.91 5.63 19.64
N GLU A 249 2.11 6.58 20.11
CA GLU A 249 1.71 7.75 19.29
C GLU A 249 2.90 8.57 18.80
N ARG A 250 3.90 8.76 19.66
CA ARG A 250 5.13 9.49 19.34
C ARG A 250 6.00 8.82 18.27
N ALA A 251 5.79 7.52 18.03
CA ALA A 251 6.50 6.77 17.00
C ALA A 251 5.82 6.90 15.62
N ILE A 252 4.64 7.52 15.53
CA ILE A 252 3.99 7.79 14.25
C ILE A 252 4.67 9.00 13.60
N PHE A 253 5.53 8.72 12.62
CA PHE A 253 6.20 9.75 11.85
C PHE A 253 5.31 10.24 10.69
N VAL A 254 4.98 11.54 10.71
CA VAL A 254 4.29 12.23 9.62
C VAL A 254 5.18 13.37 9.15
N TYR A 255 5.45 13.43 7.85
CA TYR A 255 6.28 14.47 7.25
C TYR A 255 5.67 15.87 7.47
N PRO A 256 6.49 16.92 7.66
CA PRO A 256 5.99 18.29 7.82
C PRO A 256 5.08 18.74 6.67
N GLU A 257 5.47 18.44 5.43
CA GLU A 257 4.70 18.72 4.22
C GLU A 257 3.31 18.09 4.27
N THR A 258 3.24 16.80 4.63
CA THR A 258 1.99 16.06 4.82
C THR A 258 1.12 16.70 5.90
N ARG A 259 1.71 17.10 7.05
CA ARG A 259 0.94 17.77 8.11
C ARG A 259 0.33 19.08 7.64
N THR A 260 1.11 19.91 6.93
CA THR A 260 0.62 21.18 6.39
C THR A 260 -0.46 20.98 5.35
N LEU A 261 -0.27 20.03 4.42
CA LEU A 261 -1.25 19.69 3.39
C LEU A 261 -2.56 19.16 4.00
N CYS A 262 -2.48 18.19 4.90
CA CYS A 262 -3.66 17.64 5.59
C CYS A 262 -4.40 18.72 6.39
N ALA A 263 -3.69 19.59 7.10
CA ALA A 263 -4.30 20.69 7.84
C ALA A 263 -5.05 21.67 6.93
N ALA A 264 -4.47 22.00 5.77
CA ALA A 264 -5.10 22.90 4.79
C ALA A 264 -6.37 22.31 4.16
N LEU A 265 -6.42 20.98 4.01
CA LEU A 265 -7.56 20.27 3.43
C LEU A 265 -8.54 19.70 4.48
N GLY A 266 -8.26 19.85 5.78
CA GLY A 266 -9.08 19.29 6.85
C GLY A 266 -9.11 17.75 6.84
N LEU A 267 -7.97 17.11 6.58
CA LEU A 267 -7.79 15.66 6.55
C LEU A 267 -6.99 15.17 7.76
N ASP A 268 -7.21 13.91 8.16
CA ASP A 268 -6.35 13.23 9.15
C ASP A 268 -5.32 12.36 8.43
N PRO A 269 -4.00 12.56 8.63
CA PRO A 269 -2.96 11.74 7.99
C PRO A 269 -3.04 10.25 8.36
N LEU A 270 -3.69 9.86 9.46
CA LEU A 270 -3.83 8.45 9.85
C LEU A 270 -4.78 7.67 8.91
N GLY A 271 -5.75 8.35 8.31
CA GLY A 271 -6.74 7.77 7.40
C GLY A 271 -6.46 8.03 5.92
N LEU A 272 -5.32 8.64 5.61
CA LEU A 272 -4.91 9.02 4.26
C LEU A 272 -4.07 7.91 3.63
N ILE A 273 -4.40 7.52 2.39
CA ILE A 273 -3.69 6.48 1.62
C ILE A 273 -2.17 6.59 1.75
N ALA A 274 -1.50 5.50 2.14
CA ALA A 274 -0.17 5.56 2.73
C ALA A 274 0.90 4.69 2.07
N SER A 275 0.72 4.25 0.81
CA SER A 275 1.76 3.50 0.11
C SER A 275 3.10 4.24 0.11
N GLY A 276 4.18 3.49 0.27
CA GLY A 276 5.53 4.00 0.50
C GLY A 276 5.96 3.97 1.96
N ALA A 277 5.02 3.84 2.90
CA ALA A 277 5.28 3.35 4.24
C ALA A 277 5.26 1.81 4.25
N LEU A 278 5.95 1.18 5.19
CA LEU A 278 5.88 -0.28 5.36
C LEU A 278 5.77 -0.63 6.83
N LEU A 279 4.77 -1.45 7.16
CA LEU A 279 4.64 -2.07 8.47
C LEU A 279 5.38 -3.41 8.45
N ALA A 280 6.35 -3.57 9.34
CA ALA A 280 7.11 -4.80 9.46
C ALA A 280 6.97 -5.38 10.87
N VAL A 281 6.49 -6.62 10.95
CA VAL A 281 6.43 -7.39 12.19
C VAL A 281 7.68 -8.25 12.29
N VAL A 282 8.45 -8.06 13.36
CA VAL A 282 9.71 -8.77 13.61
C VAL A 282 9.72 -9.34 15.02
N THR A 283 10.56 -10.34 15.27
CA THR A 283 10.76 -10.82 16.64
C THR A 283 11.29 -9.71 17.54
N PRO A 284 10.97 -9.70 18.85
CA PRO A 284 11.39 -8.64 19.76
C PRO A 284 12.92 -8.43 19.75
N ASP A 285 13.67 -9.52 19.78
CA ASP A 285 15.14 -9.50 19.82
C ASP A 285 15.77 -9.00 18.51
N SER A 286 15.02 -9.00 17.40
CA SER A 286 15.51 -8.57 16.08
C SER A 286 15.14 -7.13 15.74
N SER A 287 14.32 -6.45 16.55
CA SER A 287 13.90 -5.07 16.32
C SER A 287 15.10 -4.12 16.13
N ALA A 288 16.09 -4.18 17.03
CA ALA A 288 17.27 -3.33 16.95
C ALA A 288 18.12 -3.59 15.69
N LEU A 289 18.27 -4.87 15.29
CA LEU A 289 18.98 -5.24 14.08
C LEU A 289 18.25 -4.74 12.82
N ALA A 290 16.92 -4.87 12.79
CA ALA A 290 16.10 -4.40 11.68
C ALA A 290 16.22 -2.89 11.48
N LEU A 291 16.10 -2.12 12.57
CA LEU A 291 16.23 -0.66 12.55
C LEU A 291 17.63 -0.21 12.11
N GLU A 292 18.69 -0.84 12.64
CA GLU A 292 20.07 -0.53 12.24
C GLU A 292 20.33 -0.86 10.76
N THR A 293 19.78 -1.98 10.28
CA THR A 293 19.88 -2.39 8.87
C THR A 293 19.25 -1.34 7.95
N LEU A 294 18.03 -0.89 8.27
CA LEU A 294 17.34 0.15 7.49
C LEU A 294 18.08 1.48 7.56
N ARG A 295 18.58 1.86 8.75
CA ARG A 295 19.36 3.08 8.95
C ARG A 295 20.64 3.11 8.11
N GLN A 296 21.38 2.00 8.04
CA GLN A 296 22.59 1.87 7.21
C GLN A 296 22.28 2.01 5.71
N ALA A 297 21.08 1.61 5.29
CA ALA A 297 20.60 1.80 3.93
C ALA A 297 19.99 3.20 3.67
N GLY A 298 20.01 4.11 4.66
CA GLY A 298 19.40 5.44 4.54
C GLY A 298 17.87 5.43 4.54
N ILE A 299 17.25 4.34 4.99
CA ILE A 299 15.79 4.20 5.08
C ILE A 299 15.37 4.50 6.52
N PRO A 300 14.70 5.64 6.79
CA PRO A 300 14.26 5.95 8.14
C PRO A 300 13.21 4.92 8.59
N ALA A 301 13.29 4.50 9.84
CA ALA A 301 12.32 3.60 10.45
C ALA A 301 12.30 3.77 11.96
N THR A 302 11.21 3.37 12.59
CA THR A 302 11.05 3.40 14.04
C THR A 302 10.27 2.19 14.52
N GLN A 303 10.51 1.76 15.75
CA GLN A 303 9.61 0.82 16.41
C GLN A 303 8.32 1.57 16.73
N LEU A 304 7.24 1.16 16.07
CA LEU A 304 5.91 1.75 16.21
C LEU A 304 5.18 1.22 17.44
N GLY A 305 5.41 -0.04 17.79
CA GLY A 305 4.66 -0.72 18.84
C GLY A 305 4.92 -2.22 18.88
N TRP A 306 3.94 -2.99 19.35
CA TRP A 306 4.01 -4.44 19.44
C TRP A 306 2.63 -5.11 19.31
N LEU A 307 2.63 -6.39 18.93
CA LEU A 307 1.41 -7.21 18.90
C LEU A 307 0.97 -7.57 20.32
N ASP A 308 -0.31 -7.40 20.61
CA ASP A 308 -0.89 -7.65 21.94
C ASP A 308 -1.56 -9.04 22.00
N PRO A 309 -1.48 -9.77 23.12
CA PRO A 309 -2.13 -11.07 23.26
C PRO A 309 -3.66 -11.03 23.25
N ASP A 310 -4.30 -9.89 23.54
CA ASP A 310 -5.76 -9.72 23.46
C ASP A 310 -6.17 -9.21 22.06
N PRO A 311 -6.81 -10.03 21.21
CA PRO A 311 -7.21 -9.64 19.85
C PRO A 311 -8.17 -8.44 19.78
N SER A 312 -8.86 -8.14 20.88
CA SER A 312 -9.78 -7.01 20.99
C SER A 312 -9.07 -5.70 21.36
N ARG A 313 -7.85 -5.77 21.90
CA ARG A 313 -7.09 -4.60 22.33
C ARG A 313 -6.30 -4.01 21.16
N ARG A 314 -6.80 -2.93 20.57
CA ARG A 314 -6.13 -2.17 19.51
C ARG A 314 -6.11 -0.71 19.86
N VAL A 315 -4.95 -0.22 20.29
CA VAL A 315 -4.85 1.05 21.00
C VAL A 315 -3.63 1.85 20.60
N VAL A 316 -3.79 3.17 20.72
CA VAL A 316 -2.70 4.14 20.64
C VAL A 316 -2.44 4.65 22.05
N VAL A 317 -1.18 4.58 22.47
CA VAL A 317 -0.69 5.02 23.77
C VAL A 317 0.10 6.30 23.60
N SER A 318 -0.26 7.31 24.39
CA SER A 318 0.42 8.60 24.46
C SER A 318 0.74 8.98 25.91
N THR A 319 1.30 10.17 26.12
CA THR A 319 1.50 10.72 27.46
C THR A 319 0.19 11.05 28.18
N GLU A 320 -0.92 11.18 27.44
CA GLU A 320 -2.24 11.51 27.97
C GLU A 320 -3.07 10.27 28.34
N GLY A 321 -2.61 9.09 27.93
CA GLY A 321 -3.23 7.81 28.24
C GLY A 321 -3.35 6.91 27.02
N GLU A 322 -4.24 5.93 27.14
CA GLU A 322 -4.56 4.95 26.10
C GLU A 322 -5.90 5.32 25.45
N ARG A 323 -5.94 5.30 24.12
CA ARG A 323 -7.17 5.48 23.34
C ARG A 323 -7.30 4.37 22.29
N PRO A 324 -8.53 4.03 21.85
CA PRO A 324 -8.71 3.13 20.72
C PRO A 324 -7.95 3.61 19.48
N LEU A 325 -7.41 2.66 18.71
CA LEU A 325 -6.91 2.92 17.36
C LEU A 325 -8.08 3.49 16.52
N PRO A 326 -7.90 4.63 15.84
CA PRO A 326 -9.00 5.25 15.12
C PRO A 326 -9.39 4.39 13.91
N THR A 327 -10.66 4.50 13.50
CA THR A 327 -11.18 3.83 12.31
C THR A 327 -11.71 4.87 11.34
N PHE A 328 -11.52 4.63 10.05
CA PHE A 328 -11.98 5.49 8.97
C PHE A 328 -12.97 4.70 8.12
N ALA A 329 -14.16 5.26 7.91
CA ALA A 329 -15.20 4.57 7.12
C ALA A 329 -14.83 4.48 5.63
N VAL A 330 -14.10 5.48 5.14
CA VAL A 330 -13.54 5.57 3.79
C VAL A 330 -12.18 6.27 3.89
N ASP A 331 -11.31 6.05 2.91
CA ASP A 331 -10.05 6.79 2.79
C ASP A 331 -10.29 8.31 2.71
N GLU A 332 -9.39 9.09 3.31
CA GLU A 332 -9.48 10.55 3.33
C GLU A 332 -9.41 11.19 1.92
N VAL A 333 -8.70 10.59 0.95
CA VAL A 333 -8.72 11.02 -0.46
C VAL A 333 -10.11 10.80 -1.06
N ALA A 334 -10.68 9.61 -0.86
CA ALA A 334 -12.00 9.28 -1.37
C ALA A 334 -13.07 10.20 -0.76
N ARG A 335 -12.97 10.48 0.55
CA ARG A 335 -13.83 11.44 1.26
C ARG A 335 -13.74 12.83 0.66
N LEU A 336 -12.54 13.33 0.40
CA LEU A 336 -12.31 14.66 -0.17
C LEU A 336 -12.87 14.77 -1.59
N PHE A 337 -12.61 13.79 -2.45
CA PHE A 337 -13.10 13.77 -3.83
C PHE A 337 -14.63 13.70 -3.90
N ALA A 338 -15.26 12.90 -3.03
CA ALA A 338 -16.71 12.82 -2.95
C ALA A 338 -17.37 14.15 -2.54
N SER A 339 -16.68 14.99 -1.76
CA SER A 339 -17.17 16.31 -1.37
C SER A 339 -16.83 17.44 -2.37
N GLY A 340 -16.19 17.12 -3.50
CA GLY A 340 -15.71 18.14 -4.45
C GLY A 340 -14.53 18.95 -3.91
N GLY A 341 -13.75 18.41 -2.99
CA GLY A 341 -12.74 19.18 -2.24
C GLY A 341 -11.52 19.63 -3.05
N CYS A 342 -11.42 19.26 -4.32
CA CYS A 342 -10.36 19.72 -5.22
C CYS A 342 -10.83 20.76 -6.25
N SER A 343 -12.12 21.11 -6.26
CA SER A 343 -12.71 22.18 -7.08
C SER A 343 -12.86 23.49 -6.33
#